data_AF-A0A536HFY2-F1
#
_entry.id   AF-A0A536HFY2-F1
#
_cell.length_a   1.000
_cell.length_b   1.000
_cell.length_c   1.000
_cell.angle_alpha   90.00
_cell.angle_beta   90.00
_cell.angle_gamma   90.00
#
_symmetry.space_group_name_H-M   'P 1'
#
loop_
_entity.id
_entity.type
_entity.pdbx_description
1 polymer ?
#
loop_
_entity_poly.entity_id
_entity_poly.type
_entity_poly.pdbx_seq_one_letter_code
_entity_poly.pdbx_strand_id
1 'polypeptide(L)'
;MAGQVEHINPDGLNVNPAFTQVVTVTGPVKTVYIGAQNSVDGHRNIVGKGDIGAQTEQILKNIDICLKAAGAGKEHLISWNIYVAQGQDMRPAFEAGMRWWGNKDKPPL
;
A
#
# COMPACT_ATOMS: atom_id res chain seq x y z
N MET A 1 -12.96 16.30 20.13
CA MET A 1 -11.58 15.98 20.53
C MET A 1 -10.64 16.76 19.62
N ALA A 2 -9.54 17.29 20.14
CA ALA A 2 -8.49 17.87 19.30
C ALA A 2 -7.92 16.78 18.37
N GLY A 3 -7.57 17.15 17.14
CA GLY A 3 -7.00 16.18 16.21
C GLY A 3 -5.61 15.72 16.64
N GLN A 4 -5.23 14.49 16.28
CA GLN A 4 -3.93 13.92 16.57
C GLN A 4 -3.30 13.35 15.29
N VAL A 5 -1.98 13.46 15.19
CA VAL A 5 -1.17 12.83 14.13
C VAL A 5 -0.31 11.74 14.77
N GLU A 6 -0.33 10.53 14.18
CA GLU A 6 0.47 9.40 14.62
C GLU A 6 1.28 8.83 13.45
N HIS A 7 2.56 8.54 13.70
CA HIS A 7 3.48 7.95 12.74
C HIS A 7 3.69 6.47 13.08
N ILE A 8 3.40 5.59 12.12
CA ILE A 8 3.41 4.14 12.29
C ILE A 8 4.35 3.51 11.27
N ASN A 9 5.32 2.73 11.78
CA ASN A 9 6.17 1.86 10.97
C ASN A 9 5.87 0.41 11.38
N PRO A 10 5.06 -0.31 10.59
CA PRO A 10 4.59 -1.64 11.00
C PRO A 10 5.68 -2.70 10.87
N ASP A 11 5.58 -3.71 11.73
CA ASP A 11 6.40 -4.92 11.61
C ASP A 11 6.24 -5.56 10.24
N GLY A 12 7.33 -6.11 9.70
CA GLY A 12 7.36 -6.76 8.39
C GLY A 12 7.61 -5.80 7.21
N LEU A 13 7.67 -4.48 7.45
CA LEU A 13 8.13 -3.50 6.46
C LEU A 13 9.47 -2.87 6.87
N ASN A 14 10.19 -2.35 5.88
CA ASN A 14 11.42 -1.62 6.12
C ASN A 14 11.16 -0.33 6.91
N VAL A 15 11.99 -0.06 7.92
CA VAL A 15 12.02 1.20 8.67
C VAL A 15 13.11 2.10 8.10
N ASN A 16 12.79 3.35 7.77
CA ASN A 16 13.72 4.29 7.15
C ASN A 16 13.68 5.65 7.88
N PRO A 17 14.82 6.30 8.18
CA PRO A 17 14.83 7.63 8.79
C PRO A 17 14.27 8.74 7.88
N ALA A 18 14.19 8.54 6.57
CA ALA A 18 13.75 9.55 5.61
C ALA A 18 12.21 9.62 5.44
N PHE A 19 11.46 8.60 5.86
CA PHE A 19 10.00 8.56 5.71
C PHE A 19 9.34 7.59 6.70
N THR A 20 8.06 7.81 6.98
CA THR A 20 7.20 6.87 7.73
C THR A 20 6.33 6.07 6.75
N GLN A 21 6.13 4.78 7.02
CA GLN A 21 5.28 3.93 6.17
C GLN A 21 3.80 4.35 6.21
N VAL A 22 3.29 4.69 7.40
CA VAL A 22 1.89 5.07 7.60
C VAL A 22 1.79 6.27 8.54
N VAL A 23 0.96 7.25 8.19
CA VAL A 23 0.60 8.36 9.07
C VAL A 23 -0.91 8.39 9.22
N THR A 24 -1.40 8.44 10.46
CA THR A 24 -2.84 8.62 10.72
C THR A 24 -3.11 10.01 11.25
N VAL A 25 -4.20 10.61 10.78
CA VAL A 25 -4.75 11.87 11.30
C VAL A 25 -6.13 11.57 11.86
N THR A 26 -6.32 11.75 13.15
CA THR A 26 -7.59 11.48 13.85
C THR A 26 -8.24 12.78 14.33
N GLY A 27 -9.57 12.75 14.53
CA GLY A 27 -10.42 13.88 14.88
C GLY A 27 -11.88 13.45 14.80
N PRO A 28 -12.79 14.27 14.21
CA PRO A 28 -14.14 13.82 13.86
C PRO A 28 -14.16 12.65 12.85
N VAL A 29 -13.10 12.56 12.03
CA VAL A 29 -12.86 11.47 11.08
C VAL A 29 -11.40 11.01 11.20
N LYS A 30 -11.12 9.77 10.80
CA LYS A 30 -9.76 9.24 10.69
C LYS A 30 -9.36 9.18 9.21
N THR A 31 -8.23 9.77 8.87
CA THR A 31 -7.59 9.63 7.56
C THR A 31 -6.27 8.89 7.72
N VAL A 32 -6.02 7.94 6.83
CA VAL A 32 -4.78 7.14 6.81
C VAL A 32 -4.03 7.48 5.54
N TYR A 33 -2.81 7.97 5.69
CA TYR A 33 -1.86 8.21 4.61
C TYR A 33 -0.84 7.08 4.60
N ILE A 34 -0.74 6.37 3.48
CA ILE A 34 0.23 5.31 3.27
C ILE A 34 1.32 5.85 2.35
N GLY A 35 2.58 5.76 2.77
CA GLY A 35 3.72 6.10 1.94
C GLY A 35 3.81 5.19 0.72
N ALA A 36 4.56 5.61 -0.31
CA ALA A 36 4.70 4.83 -1.53
C ALA A 36 5.19 3.40 -1.22
N GLN A 37 4.50 2.40 -1.76
CA GLN A 37 4.85 0.99 -1.59
C GLN A 37 5.49 0.45 -2.86
N ASN A 38 6.63 -0.21 -2.69
CA ASN A 38 7.43 -0.85 -3.72
C ASN A 38 7.51 -2.35 -3.44
N SER A 39 7.99 -3.13 -4.41
CA SER A 39 8.10 -4.59 -4.31
C SER A 39 9.33 -5.05 -3.51
N VAL A 40 9.47 -4.53 -2.28
CA VAL A 40 10.50 -4.95 -1.33
C VAL A 40 9.88 -5.72 -0.17
N ASP A 41 10.58 -6.74 0.32
CA ASP A 41 10.18 -7.45 1.54
C ASP A 41 10.68 -6.74 2.81
N GLY A 42 10.32 -7.26 3.99
CA GLY A 42 10.77 -6.74 5.29
C GLY A 42 12.27 -6.80 5.52
N HIS A 43 13.02 -7.53 4.69
CA HIS A 43 14.48 -7.61 4.72
C HIS A 43 15.14 -6.69 3.68
N ARG A 44 14.34 -5.89 2.95
CA ARG A 44 14.76 -4.98 1.87
C ARG A 44 15.22 -5.68 0.59
N ASN A 45 14.87 -6.96 0.41
CA ASN A 45 15.11 -7.63 -0.86
C ASN A 45 14.07 -7.21 -1.90
N ILE A 46 14.50 -7.06 -3.14
CA ILE A 46 13.58 -6.84 -4.27
C ILE A 46 12.89 -8.18 -4.60
N VAL A 47 11.56 -8.20 -4.52
CA VAL A 47 10.72 -9.32 -4.93
C VAL A 47 10.24 -9.11 -6.37
N GLY A 48 10.27 -10.16 -7.19
CA GLY A 48 9.76 -10.12 -8.56
C GLY A 48 10.64 -9.38 -9.57
N LYS A 49 11.98 -9.46 -9.46
CA LYS A 49 12.88 -8.80 -10.42
C LYS A 49 12.57 -9.26 -11.86
N GLY A 50 12.16 -8.32 -12.72
CA GLY A 50 11.75 -8.60 -14.10
C GLY A 50 10.34 -9.16 -14.27
N ASP A 51 9.57 -9.32 -13.18
CA ASP A 51 8.20 -9.83 -13.17
C ASP A 51 7.28 -8.81 -12.48
N ILE A 52 6.58 -8.00 -13.29
CA ILE A 52 5.68 -6.96 -12.76
C ILE A 52 4.45 -7.54 -12.03
N GLY A 53 4.03 -8.76 -12.35
CA GLY A 53 2.95 -9.45 -11.65
C GLY A 53 3.35 -9.76 -10.21
N ALA A 54 4.51 -10.43 -10.05
CA ALA A 54 5.07 -10.72 -8.73
C ALA A 54 5.41 -9.45 -7.93
N GLN A 55 5.87 -8.38 -8.59
CA GLN A 55 6.08 -7.09 -7.95
C GLN A 55 4.78 -6.50 -7.41
N THR A 56 3.72 -6.54 -8.22
CA THR A 56 2.40 -6.04 -7.85
C THR A 56 1.85 -6.80 -6.64
N GLU A 57 1.97 -8.13 -6.63
CA GLU A 57 1.56 -8.93 -5.48
C GLU A 57 2.31 -8.57 -4.20
N GLN A 58 3.62 -8.30 -4.28
CA GLN A 58 4.39 -7.86 -3.11
C GLN A 58 3.97 -6.46 -2.64
N ILE A 59 3.78 -5.52 -3.57
CA ILE A 59 3.33 -4.16 -3.25
C ILE A 59 1.99 -4.20 -2.51
N LEU A 60 1.04 -4.99 -3.00
CA LEU A 60 -0.29 -5.11 -2.40
C LEU A 60 -0.25 -5.78 -1.02
N LYS A 61 0.62 -6.78 -0.81
CA LYS A 61 0.90 -7.33 0.54
C LYS A 61 1.43 -6.26 1.50
N ASN A 62 2.31 -5.38 1.02
CA ASN A 62 2.84 -4.29 1.84
C ASN A 62 1.76 -3.26 2.18
N ILE A 63 0.86 -2.96 1.23
CA ILE A 63 -0.32 -2.11 1.45
C ILE A 63 -1.25 -2.73 2.49
N ASP A 64 -1.50 -4.04 2.44
CA ASP A 64 -2.31 -4.74 3.45
C ASP A 64 -1.73 -4.62 4.85
N ILE A 65 -0.40 -4.73 5.00
CA ILE A 65 0.29 -4.53 6.28
C ILE A 65 0.08 -3.09 6.78
N CYS A 66 0.24 -2.10 5.90
CA CYS A 66 0.02 -0.69 6.22
C CYS A 66 -1.43 -0.41 6.67
N LEU A 67 -2.41 -0.90 5.91
CA LEU A 67 -3.83 -0.77 6.23
C LEU A 67 -4.13 -1.38 7.60
N LYS A 68 -3.70 -2.62 7.82
CA LYS A 68 -3.91 -3.34 9.09
C LYS A 68 -3.30 -2.58 10.28
N ALA A 69 -2.10 -2.03 10.12
CA ALA A 69 -1.44 -1.26 11.16
C ALA A 69 -2.21 0.01 11.57
N ALA A 70 -2.95 0.60 10.63
CA ALA A 70 -3.84 1.72 10.90
C ALA A 70 -5.26 1.31 11.34
N GLY A 71 -5.55 0.01 11.48
CA GLY A 71 -6.90 -0.49 11.75
C GLY A 71 -7.87 -0.26 10.57
N ALA A 72 -7.34 -0.21 9.35
CA ALA A 72 -8.09 -0.07 8.11
C ALA A 72 -8.00 -1.36 7.26
N GLY A 73 -8.78 -1.38 6.19
CA GLY A 73 -8.82 -2.46 5.20
C GLY A 73 -9.15 -1.90 3.82
N LYS A 74 -9.05 -2.73 2.78
CA LYS A 74 -9.15 -2.26 1.39
C LYS A 74 -10.49 -1.59 1.03
N GLU A 75 -11.59 -1.93 1.70
CA GLU A 75 -12.89 -1.23 1.60
C GLU A 75 -12.86 0.24 2.05
N HIS A 76 -11.83 0.65 2.77
CA HIS A 76 -11.66 2.02 3.24
C HIS A 76 -10.80 2.87 2.30
N LEU A 77 -10.33 2.30 1.17
CA LEU A 77 -9.53 3.05 0.20
C LEU A 77 -10.39 4.09 -0.51
N ILE A 78 -9.95 5.34 -0.46
CA ILE A 78 -10.61 6.48 -1.09
C ILE A 78 -9.93 6.84 -2.41
N SER A 79 -8.60 6.86 -2.43
CA SER A 79 -7.80 7.14 -3.63
C SER A 79 -6.43 6.48 -3.55
N TRP A 80 -5.85 6.20 -4.70
CA TRP A 80 -4.49 5.69 -4.84
C TRP A 80 -3.85 6.17 -6.14
N ASN A 81 -2.51 6.20 -6.16
CA ASN A 81 -1.76 6.50 -7.37
C ASN A 81 -0.92 5.30 -7.75
N ILE A 82 -1.05 4.86 -9.00
CA ILE A 82 -0.31 3.72 -9.54
C ILE A 82 0.74 4.25 -10.52
N TYR A 83 2.00 3.97 -10.23
CA TYR A 83 3.13 4.37 -11.06
C TYR A 83 3.78 3.14 -11.67
N VAL A 84 3.86 3.09 -13.00
CA VAL A 84 4.43 1.97 -13.74
C VAL A 84 5.61 2.48 -14.56
N ALA A 85 6.72 1.74 -14.55
CA ALA A 85 7.87 2.05 -15.37
C ALA A 85 7.50 1.98 -16.86
N GLN A 86 8.00 2.93 -17.65
CA GLN A 86 7.74 2.98 -19.09
C GLN A 86 8.15 1.67 -19.79
N GLY A 87 7.29 1.20 -20.70
CA GLY A 87 7.55 -0.01 -21.50
C GLY A 87 7.21 -1.34 -20.83
N GLN A 88 6.69 -1.33 -19.61
CA GLN A 88 6.17 -2.55 -18.97
C GLN A 88 4.84 -2.99 -19.59
N ASP A 89 4.66 -4.30 -19.72
CA ASP A 89 3.36 -4.90 -19.99
C ASP A 89 2.52 -4.87 -18.70
N MET A 90 1.46 -4.09 -18.68
CA MET A 90 0.61 -3.94 -17.49
C MET A 90 -0.34 -5.12 -17.25
N ARG A 91 -0.50 -6.04 -18.20
CA ARG A 91 -1.50 -7.13 -18.07
C ARG A 91 -1.27 -7.99 -16.81
N PRO A 92 -0.04 -8.48 -16.51
CA PRO A 92 0.19 -9.27 -15.30
C PRO A 92 -0.04 -8.47 -14.01
N ALA A 93 0.30 -7.19 -14.00
CA ALA A 93 0.06 -6.29 -12.87
C ALA A 93 -1.44 -6.06 -12.64
N PHE A 94 -2.19 -5.82 -13.71
CA PHE A 94 -3.63 -5.66 -13.65
C PHE A 94 -4.32 -6.93 -13.14
N GLU A 95 -3.93 -8.10 -13.62
CA GLU A 95 -4.47 -9.38 -13.15
C GLU A 95 -4.20 -9.61 -11.66
N ALA A 96 -2.97 -9.33 -11.19
CA ALA A 96 -2.62 -9.39 -9.77
C ALA A 96 -3.45 -8.42 -8.93
N GLY A 97 -3.59 -7.17 -9.40
CA GLY A 97 -4.42 -6.15 -8.77
C GLY A 97 -5.88 -6.56 -8.65
N MET A 98 -6.47 -7.12 -9.71
CA MET A 98 -7.86 -7.59 -9.71
C MET A 98 -8.08 -8.77 -8.77
N ARG A 99 -7.12 -9.71 -8.68
CA ARG A 99 -7.18 -10.81 -7.69
C ARG A 99 -7.19 -10.28 -6.26
N TRP A 100 -6.37 -9.28 -5.97
CA TRP A 100 -6.29 -8.68 -4.63
C TRP A 100 -7.52 -7.83 -4.28
N TRP A 101 -7.95 -6.97 -5.22
CA TRP A 101 -9.10 -6.10 -5.04
C TRP A 101 -10.37 -6.92 -4.79
N GLY A 102 -10.59 -7.94 -5.63
CA GLY A 102 -11.82 -8.73 -5.66
C GLY A 102 -12.99 -7.97 -6.27
N ASN A 103 -14.21 -8.41 -5.99
CA ASN A 103 -15.43 -7.75 -6.44
C ASN A 103 -15.95 -6.79 -5.37
N LYS A 104 -15.91 -5.48 -5.62
CA LYS A 104 -16.48 -4.45 -4.73
C LYS A 104 -17.20 -3.37 -5.54
N ASP A 105 -18.40 -3.00 -5.07
CA ASP A 105 -19.28 -2.01 -5.71
C ASP A 105 -18.74 -0.57 -5.69
N LYS A 106 -17.62 -0.33 -4.98
CA LYS A 106 -17.07 1.00 -4.70
C LYS A 106 -15.54 1.00 -4.89
N PRO A 107 -15.04 1.14 -6.13
CA PRO A 107 -13.62 1.30 -6.38
C PRO A 107 -13.09 2.65 -5.84
N PRO A 108 -11.81 2.75 -5.46
CA PRO A 108 -11.17 4.01 -5.09
C PRO A 108 -10.96 4.90 -6.32
N LEU A 109 -10.78 6.20 -6.07
CA LEU A 109 -10.41 7.21 -7.07
C LEU A 109 -8.99 7.00 -7.62
#